data_AF-A0A9D4I197-F1
#
_entry.id   AF-A0A9D4I197-F1
#
_cell.length_a   1.000
_cell.length_b   1.000
_cell.length_c   1.000
_cell.angle_alpha   90.00
_cell.angle_beta   90.00
_cell.angle_gamma   90.00
#
_symmetry.space_group_name_H-M   'P 1'
#
loop_
_entity.id
_entity.type
_entity.pdbx_description
1 polymer ?
#
loop_
_entity_poly.entity_id
_entity_poly.type
_entity_poly.pdbx_seq_one_letter_code
_entity_poly.pdbx_strand_id
1 'polypeptide(L)'
;MGNGFSPGHAVEAPLPPTPELPCMKIALVGDPGVGKTSILLRYLRNQFSPLYVPTKKVAIENVVRKVNVPAHTVVSLTFWDIPGREDMDMHKSYFRNLDAAIVIVDLTNKATVDMANVWRQTVVNKLTRTVPSDDNNNNGNQQTMKDIPVENPFDFPVLLLGNKLDIIETEIYESLASKQVSVSMDVNGDVELKHPAIDHLGVCGPGPSFCRKCDSIGQAGRQLCCHGNPIPCTQHP
;
A
#
# COMPACT_ATOMS: atom_id res chain seq x y z
N MET A 1 3.06 -69.64 -43.82
CA MET A 1 1.75 -69.05 -43.47
C MET A 1 1.70 -69.02 -41.95
N GLY A 2 1.56 -67.92 -41.21
CA GLY A 2 1.29 -66.53 -41.54
C GLY A 2 1.83 -65.62 -40.42
N ASN A 3 1.64 -64.33 -40.63
CA ASN A 3 2.46 -63.21 -40.17
C ASN A 3 2.31 -62.86 -38.67
N GLY A 4 3.43 -62.54 -38.02
CA GLY A 4 3.45 -61.86 -36.72
C GLY A 4 3.25 -60.35 -36.88
N PHE A 5 2.11 -59.85 -36.42
CA PHE A 5 1.85 -58.42 -36.22
C PHE A 5 2.06 -58.09 -34.75
N SER A 6 3.15 -57.40 -34.42
CA SER A 6 3.30 -56.71 -33.13
C SER A 6 2.52 -55.39 -33.18
N PRO A 7 1.79 -55.01 -32.12
CA PRO A 7 1.12 -53.71 -32.10
C PRO A 7 2.17 -52.60 -31.96
N GLY A 8 2.15 -51.67 -32.92
CA GLY A 8 3.01 -50.50 -32.90
C GLY A 8 2.74 -49.67 -31.64
N HIS A 9 3.81 -49.27 -30.96
CA HIS A 9 3.75 -48.19 -29.99
C HIS A 9 3.29 -46.93 -30.75
N ALA A 10 2.13 -46.41 -30.39
CA ALA A 10 1.72 -45.07 -30.80
C ALA A 10 2.78 -44.11 -30.27
N VAL A 11 3.58 -43.54 -31.17
CA VAL A 11 4.47 -42.43 -30.84
C VAL A 11 3.56 -41.25 -30.55
N GLU A 12 3.41 -40.92 -29.26
CA GLU A 12 2.64 -39.77 -28.80
C GLU A 12 3.24 -38.52 -29.44
N ALA A 13 2.45 -37.81 -30.23
CA ALA A 13 2.90 -36.59 -30.90
C ALA A 13 3.33 -35.56 -29.84
N PRO A 14 4.40 -34.80 -30.06
CA PRO A 14 4.81 -33.75 -29.13
C PRO A 14 3.63 -32.80 -28.93
N LEU A 15 3.18 -32.65 -27.68
CA LEU A 15 2.16 -31.67 -27.33
C LEU A 15 2.61 -30.30 -27.83
N PRO A 16 1.72 -29.50 -28.44
CA PRO A 16 2.06 -28.16 -28.89
C PRO A 16 2.62 -27.36 -27.70
N PRO A 17 3.63 -26.49 -27.92
CA PRO A 17 4.15 -25.64 -26.85
C PRO A 17 3.00 -24.83 -26.26
N THR A 18 2.67 -25.11 -25.01
CA THR A 18 1.66 -24.34 -24.28
C THR A 18 2.12 -22.88 -24.25
N PRO A 19 1.26 -21.91 -24.56
CA PRO A 19 1.64 -20.50 -24.52
C PRO A 19 2.16 -20.17 -23.12
N GLU A 20 3.42 -19.73 -23.04
CA GLU A 20 4.04 -19.33 -21.78
C GLU A 20 3.23 -18.18 -21.17
N LEU A 21 2.73 -18.40 -19.95
CA LEU A 21 1.96 -17.37 -19.26
C LEU A 21 2.87 -16.18 -18.94
N PRO A 22 2.43 -14.93 -19.22
CA PRO A 22 3.16 -13.75 -18.79
C PRO A 22 3.45 -13.82 -17.28
N CYS A 23 4.71 -13.66 -16.91
CA CYS A 23 5.15 -13.67 -15.51
C CYS A 23 5.46 -12.25 -15.05
N MET A 24 5.01 -11.86 -13.86
CA MET A 24 5.37 -10.60 -13.22
C MET A 24 5.98 -10.84 -11.84
N LYS A 25 7.14 -10.25 -11.59
CA LYS A 25 7.85 -10.31 -10.33
C LYS A 25 7.60 -9.02 -9.52
N ILE A 26 7.06 -9.17 -8.32
CA ILE A 26 6.67 -8.07 -7.43
C ILE A 26 7.43 -8.18 -6.10
N ALA A 27 8.13 -7.12 -5.69
CA ALA A 27 8.78 -7.08 -4.38
C ALA A 27 7.89 -6.40 -3.32
N LEU A 28 7.87 -6.94 -2.10
CA LEU A 28 7.30 -6.30 -0.93
C LEU A 28 8.45 -5.73 -0.07
N VAL A 29 8.42 -4.42 0.18
CA VAL A 29 9.43 -3.70 0.96
C VAL A 29 8.79 -2.82 2.02
N GLY A 30 9.54 -2.47 3.06
CA GLY A 30 9.04 -1.71 4.20
C GLY A 30 9.62 -2.21 5.53
N ASP A 31 9.44 -1.41 6.57
CA ASP A 31 9.98 -1.67 7.92
C ASP A 31 9.49 -3.01 8.52
N PRO A 32 10.14 -3.54 9.55
CA PRO A 32 9.68 -4.74 10.25
C PRO A 32 8.37 -4.44 10.97
N GLY A 33 7.50 -5.45 11.07
CA GLY A 33 6.23 -5.30 11.78
C GLY A 33 5.16 -4.48 11.06
N VAL A 34 5.45 -3.92 9.87
CA VAL A 34 4.43 -3.22 9.05
C VAL A 34 3.38 -4.16 8.45
N GLY A 35 3.66 -5.48 8.41
CA GLY A 35 2.69 -6.49 7.97
C GLY A 35 2.87 -7.02 6.55
N LYS A 36 4.06 -6.89 5.93
CA LYS A 36 4.37 -7.43 4.59
C LYS A 36 3.95 -8.89 4.40
N THR A 37 4.48 -9.76 5.26
CA THR A 37 4.16 -11.20 5.26
C THR A 37 2.68 -11.46 5.54
N SER A 38 2.07 -10.71 6.47
CA SER A 38 0.64 -10.87 6.80
C SER A 38 -0.27 -10.52 5.62
N ILE A 39 0.02 -9.44 4.91
CA ILE A 39 -0.71 -9.04 3.70
C ILE A 39 -0.54 -10.09 2.60
N LEU A 40 0.69 -10.59 2.40
CA LEU A 40 0.96 -11.63 1.40
C LEU A 40 0.19 -12.92 1.71
N LEU A 41 0.27 -13.41 2.94
CA LEU A 41 -0.44 -14.61 3.37
C LEU A 41 -1.96 -14.44 3.29
N ARG A 42 -2.47 -13.25 3.64
CA ARG A 42 -3.89 -12.93 3.49
C ARG A 42 -4.31 -12.97 2.02
N TYR A 43 -3.52 -12.38 1.13
CA TYR A 43 -3.82 -12.39 -0.30
C TYR A 43 -3.79 -13.80 -0.92
N LEU A 44 -2.80 -14.61 -0.55
CA LEU A 44 -2.60 -15.93 -1.15
C LEU A 44 -3.51 -17.01 -0.57
N ARG A 45 -3.69 -17.02 0.76
CA ARG A 45 -4.30 -18.14 1.49
C ARG A 45 -5.52 -17.74 2.32
N ASN A 46 -5.89 -16.45 2.32
CA ASN A 46 -6.89 -15.89 3.22
C ASN A 46 -6.62 -16.17 4.71
N GLN A 47 -5.34 -16.23 5.09
CA GLN A 47 -4.90 -16.52 6.46
C GLN A 47 -4.33 -15.27 7.13
N PHE A 48 -4.50 -15.17 8.45
CA PHE A 48 -3.90 -14.14 9.28
C PHE A 48 -3.49 -14.72 10.63
N SER A 49 -2.29 -14.37 11.08
CA SER A 49 -1.79 -14.67 12.42
C SER A 49 -1.54 -13.36 13.16
N PRO A 50 -2.13 -13.16 14.35
CA PRO A 50 -1.85 -11.99 15.18
C PRO A 50 -0.46 -12.03 15.82
N LEU A 51 0.15 -13.22 15.90
CA LEU A 51 1.50 -13.37 16.45
C LEU A 51 2.52 -12.88 15.43
N TYR A 52 3.28 -11.85 15.82
CA TYR A 52 4.39 -11.35 15.02
C TYR A 52 5.58 -12.31 15.08
N VAL A 53 5.90 -12.89 13.93
CA VAL A 53 7.13 -13.66 13.71
C VAL A 53 7.98 -12.87 12.70
N PRO A 54 9.15 -12.33 13.10
CA PRO A 54 10.02 -11.61 12.16
C PRO A 54 10.45 -12.49 10.99
N THR A 55 10.35 -11.94 9.79
CA THR A 55 10.79 -12.60 8.54
C THR A 55 12.31 -12.59 8.50
N LYS A 56 12.94 -13.74 8.81
CA LYS A 56 14.41 -13.88 8.85
C LYS A 56 15.05 -14.15 7.48
N LYS A 57 14.27 -14.58 6.50
CA LYS A 57 14.72 -14.95 5.15
C LYS A 57 13.71 -14.44 4.13
N VAL A 58 14.18 -14.12 2.91
CA VAL A 58 13.30 -13.79 1.79
C VAL A 58 12.36 -14.96 1.53
N ALA A 59 11.06 -14.69 1.47
CA ALA A 59 10.06 -15.66 1.06
C ALA A 59 9.61 -15.35 -0.38
N ILE A 60 9.58 -16.39 -1.22
CA ILE A 60 9.15 -16.29 -2.61
C ILE A 60 7.89 -17.11 -2.75
N GLU A 61 6.80 -16.48 -3.14
CA GLU A 61 5.49 -17.13 -3.31
C GLU A 61 4.98 -16.86 -4.72
N ASN A 62 4.58 -17.92 -5.43
CA ASN A 62 4.08 -17.86 -6.79
C ASN A 62 2.57 -18.10 -6.81
N VAL A 63 1.83 -17.30 -7.58
CA VAL A 63 0.39 -17.47 -7.76
C VAL A 63 -0.01 -17.14 -9.19
N VAL A 64 -0.77 -18.03 -9.82
CA VAL A 64 -1.37 -17.77 -11.14
C VAL A 64 -2.75 -17.18 -10.94
N ARG A 65 -3.00 -16.00 -11.50
CA ARG A 65 -4.28 -15.30 -11.38
C ARG A 65 -4.74 -14.79 -12.74
N LYS A 66 -6.06 -14.81 -12.96
CA LYS A 66 -6.68 -14.07 -14.06
C LYS A 66 -6.77 -12.61 -13.64
N VAL A 67 -6.10 -11.72 -14.36
CA VAL A 67 -6.10 -10.29 -14.05
C VAL A 67 -7.14 -9.62 -14.95
N ASN A 68 -7.85 -8.62 -14.42
CA ASN A 68 -8.88 -7.89 -15.14
C ASN A 68 -8.27 -6.81 -16.05
N VAL A 69 -7.38 -7.23 -16.96
CA VAL A 69 -6.86 -6.43 -18.07
C VAL A 69 -7.71 -6.70 -19.32
N PRO A 70 -7.70 -5.81 -20.33
CA PRO A 70 -8.37 -6.06 -21.60
C PRO A 70 -8.00 -7.46 -22.14
N ALA A 71 -9.01 -8.25 -22.52
CA ALA A 71 -8.91 -9.66 -22.92
C ALA A 71 -8.74 -10.72 -21.80
N HIS A 72 -8.92 -10.37 -20.51
CA HIS A 72 -8.89 -11.32 -19.39
C HIS A 72 -7.61 -12.20 -19.35
N THR A 73 -6.47 -11.54 -19.50
CA THR A 73 -5.16 -12.22 -19.54
C THR A 73 -4.87 -12.95 -18.22
N VAL A 74 -4.45 -14.21 -18.35
CA VAL A 74 -3.95 -15.01 -17.24
C VAL A 74 -2.48 -14.66 -17.04
N VAL A 75 -2.11 -14.26 -15.83
CA VAL A 75 -0.75 -13.83 -15.49
C VAL A 75 -0.26 -14.63 -14.28
N SER A 76 1.00 -15.03 -14.30
CA SER A 76 1.70 -15.60 -13.14
C SER A 76 2.33 -14.47 -12.35
N LEU A 77 1.99 -14.34 -11.07
CA LEU A 77 2.54 -13.35 -10.16
C LEU A 77 3.51 -14.03 -9.20
N THR A 78 4.72 -13.50 -9.10
CA THR A 78 5.73 -13.94 -8.14
C THR A 78 5.98 -12.84 -7.13
N PHE A 79 5.62 -13.07 -5.87
CA PHE A 79 5.88 -12.14 -4.77
C PHE A 79 7.19 -12.47 -4.08
N TRP A 80 7.99 -11.44 -3.85
CA TRP A 80 9.22 -11.47 -3.06
C TRP A 80 8.99 -10.71 -1.77
N ASP A 81 8.74 -11.42 -0.68
CA ASP A 81 8.64 -10.84 0.66
C ASP A 81 10.04 -10.65 1.25
N ILE A 82 10.49 -9.39 1.30
CA ILE A 82 11.85 -9.05 1.72
C ILE A 82 11.85 -8.64 3.21
N PRO A 83 12.76 -9.17 4.05
CA PRO A 83 12.90 -8.77 5.46
C PRO A 83 13.04 -7.25 5.65
N GLY A 84 12.46 -6.72 6.72
CA GLY A 84 12.30 -5.27 6.92
C GLY A 84 13.42 -4.52 7.66
N ARG A 85 14.40 -5.18 8.30
CA ARG A 85 15.45 -4.45 9.06
C ARG A 85 16.88 -4.97 8.99
N GLU A 86 17.19 -5.95 8.17
CA GLU A 86 18.53 -6.54 8.23
C GLU A 86 19.25 -6.25 6.91
N ASP A 87 20.04 -5.18 7.04
CA ASP A 87 21.29 -4.87 6.35
C ASP A 87 21.21 -3.80 5.27
N MET A 88 22.08 -2.79 5.44
CA MET A 88 22.47 -1.80 4.43
C MET A 88 22.78 -2.45 3.07
N ASP A 89 23.04 -3.76 3.05
CA ASP A 89 23.30 -4.58 1.88
C ASP A 89 22.18 -5.60 1.58
N MET A 90 20.91 -5.19 1.55
CA MET A 90 19.88 -6.00 0.86
C MET A 90 20.45 -6.45 -0.49
N HIS A 91 20.59 -7.77 -0.67
CA HIS A 91 21.29 -8.33 -1.82
C HIS A 91 20.68 -7.82 -3.12
N LYS A 92 21.53 -7.31 -4.03
CA LYS A 92 21.11 -6.81 -5.35
C LYS A 92 20.27 -7.84 -6.13
N SER A 93 20.49 -9.12 -5.89
CA SER A 93 19.73 -10.23 -6.49
C SER A 93 18.23 -10.19 -6.19
N TYR A 94 17.80 -9.60 -5.08
CA TYR A 94 16.37 -9.48 -4.75
C TYR A 94 15.65 -8.52 -5.71
N PHE A 95 16.38 -7.51 -6.19
CA PHE A 95 15.86 -6.46 -7.08
C PHE A 95 16.11 -6.72 -8.57
N ARG A 96 16.78 -7.83 -8.89
CA ARG A 96 17.01 -8.27 -10.26
C ARG A 96 15.69 -8.65 -10.93
N ASN A 97 15.45 -8.12 -12.13
CA ASN A 97 14.30 -8.42 -12.98
C ASN A 97 12.95 -8.23 -12.27
N LEU A 98 12.84 -7.23 -11.40
CA LEU A 98 11.53 -6.84 -10.85
C LEU A 98 10.69 -6.13 -11.91
N ASP A 99 9.37 -6.34 -11.85
CA ASP A 99 8.41 -5.65 -12.71
C ASP A 99 7.64 -4.59 -11.94
N ALA A 100 7.48 -4.76 -10.62
CA ALA A 100 6.91 -3.76 -9.72
C ALA A 100 7.42 -3.93 -8.28
N ALA A 101 7.18 -2.92 -7.45
CA ALA A 101 7.36 -3.02 -6.01
C ALA A 101 6.17 -2.44 -5.23
N ILE A 102 5.93 -2.98 -4.04
CA ILE A 102 4.94 -2.49 -3.09
C ILE A 102 5.68 -2.08 -1.82
N VAL A 103 5.61 -0.79 -1.49
CA VAL A 103 6.11 -0.22 -0.24
C VAL A 103 4.97 -0.27 0.77
N ILE A 104 5.15 -1.04 1.86
CA ILE A 104 4.13 -1.23 2.89
C ILE A 104 4.51 -0.43 4.13
N VAL A 105 3.58 0.37 4.62
CA VAL A 105 3.74 1.18 5.83
C VAL A 105 2.69 0.81 6.87
N ASP A 106 3.04 0.98 8.14
CA ASP A 106 2.13 0.85 9.26
C ASP A 106 1.50 2.21 9.57
N LEU A 107 0.20 2.36 9.33
CA LEU A 107 -0.46 3.64 9.54
C LEU A 107 -0.48 4.04 11.02
N THR A 108 -0.41 3.09 11.96
CA THR A 108 -0.33 3.40 13.41
C THR A 108 1.06 3.89 13.81
N ASN A 109 2.06 3.77 12.93
CA ASN A 109 3.44 4.15 13.22
C ASN A 109 3.99 5.09 12.14
N LYS A 110 3.94 6.40 12.45
CA LYS A 110 4.41 7.48 11.59
C LYS A 110 5.86 7.29 11.10
N ALA A 111 6.75 6.72 11.90
CA ALA A 111 8.15 6.51 11.48
C ALA A 111 8.24 5.61 10.24
N THR A 112 7.33 4.65 10.08
CA THR A 112 7.30 3.77 8.91
C THR A 112 6.81 4.49 7.66
N VAL A 113 5.92 5.47 7.83
CA VAL A 113 5.44 6.36 6.75
C VAL A 113 6.57 7.28 6.29
N ASP A 114 7.31 7.87 7.22
CA ASP A 114 8.47 8.72 6.92
C ASP A 114 9.56 7.94 6.15
N MET A 115 9.72 6.65 6.44
CA MET A 115 10.65 5.76 5.75
C MET A 115 10.21 5.32 4.35
N ALA A 116 8.95 5.55 3.94
CA ALA A 116 8.41 5.08 2.66
C ALA A 116 9.22 5.58 1.46
N ASN A 117 9.66 6.85 1.48
CA ASN A 117 10.48 7.43 0.43
C ASN A 117 11.87 6.79 0.36
N VAL A 118 12.46 6.45 1.51
CA VAL A 118 13.75 5.75 1.58
C VAL A 118 13.63 4.35 0.96
N TRP A 119 12.56 3.63 1.28
CA TRP A 119 12.27 2.32 0.69
C TRP A 119 12.09 2.38 -0.83
N ARG A 120 11.31 3.35 -1.32
CA ARG A 120 11.15 3.60 -2.77
C ARG A 120 12.51 3.85 -3.42
N GLN A 121 13.33 4.76 -2.88
CA GLN A 121 14.63 5.07 -3.47
C GLN A 121 15.57 3.86 -3.45
N THR A 122 15.50 3.04 -2.40
CA THR A 122 16.29 1.81 -2.27
C THR A 122 15.96 0.81 -3.38
N VAL A 123 14.67 0.59 -3.66
CA VAL A 123 14.24 -0.26 -4.78
C VAL A 123 14.81 0.29 -6.08
N VAL A 124 14.49 1.54 -6.39
CA VAL A 124 14.83 2.21 -7.64
C VAL A 124 16.34 2.18 -7.92
N ASN A 125 17.17 2.43 -6.90
CA ASN A 125 18.63 2.42 -7.03
C ASN A 125 19.23 1.02 -7.23
N LYS A 126 18.55 -0.03 -6.77
CA LYS A 126 19.05 -1.42 -6.82
C LYS A 126 18.47 -2.22 -8.00
N LEU A 127 17.56 -1.64 -8.79
CA LEU A 127 16.96 -2.30 -9.95
C LEU A 127 18.00 -2.63 -11.01
N THR A 128 18.03 -3.91 -11.40
CA THR A 128 18.85 -4.40 -12.50
C THR A 128 18.06 -5.28 -13.45
N ARG A 129 18.44 -5.28 -14.73
CA ARG A 129 17.96 -6.22 -15.75
C ARG A 129 19.10 -7.12 -16.17
N THR A 130 18.83 -8.42 -16.26
CA THR A 130 19.78 -9.39 -16.77
C THR A 130 19.67 -9.43 -18.29
N VAL A 131 20.77 -9.15 -18.98
CA VAL A 131 20.87 -9.17 -20.44
C VAL A 131 21.95 -10.17 -20.87
N PRO A 132 21.79 -10.83 -22.03
CA PRO A 132 22.88 -11.59 -22.65
C PRO A 132 24.03 -10.65 -22.96
N SER A 133 25.26 -11.04 -22.61
CA SER A 133 26.48 -10.37 -23.03
C SER A 133 27.16 -11.21 -24.10
N ASP A 134 27.33 -10.60 -25.28
CA ASP A 134 28.14 -11.15 -26.37
C ASP A 134 29.61 -10.85 -26.07
N ASP A 135 30.27 -11.75 -25.32
CA ASP A 135 31.71 -11.74 -25.18
C ASP A 135 32.33 -12.26 -26.49
N ASN A 136 32.67 -11.35 -27.41
CA ASN A 136 33.38 -11.63 -28.66
C ASN A 136 34.86 -12.04 -28.46
N ASN A 137 35.15 -12.90 -27.49
CA ASN A 137 36.50 -13.43 -27.31
C ASN A 137 36.62 -14.82 -27.98
N ASN A 138 37.60 -14.94 -28.87
CA ASN A 138 37.69 -15.90 -29.98
C ASN A 138 37.82 -17.40 -29.64
N ASN A 139 37.38 -17.92 -28.49
CA ASN A 139 37.44 -19.36 -28.22
C ASN A 139 36.26 -19.84 -27.36
N GLY A 140 35.15 -20.18 -28.02
CA GLY A 140 34.05 -20.95 -27.45
C GLY A 140 32.77 -20.15 -27.17
N ASN A 141 31.66 -20.57 -27.74
CA ASN A 141 30.31 -20.01 -27.59
C ASN A 141 29.78 -20.14 -26.15
N GLN A 142 30.33 -19.40 -25.18
CA GLN A 142 29.68 -19.21 -23.88
C GLN A 142 29.08 -17.81 -23.83
N GLN A 143 27.79 -17.72 -24.14
CA GLN A 143 27.01 -16.52 -23.85
C GLN A 143 26.95 -16.35 -22.33
N THR A 144 27.53 -15.27 -21.83
CA THR A 144 27.47 -14.91 -20.41
C THR A 144 26.24 -14.03 -20.16
N MET A 145 25.72 -14.03 -18.94
CA MET A 145 24.64 -13.12 -18.53
C MET A 145 25.20 -12.01 -17.66
N LYS A 146 24.82 -10.78 -17.95
CA LYS A 146 25.27 -9.58 -17.23
C LYS A 146 24.06 -8.83 -16.67
N ASP A 147 24.18 -8.34 -15.45
CA ASP A 147 23.19 -7.43 -14.86
C ASP A 147 23.55 -5.98 -15.19
N ILE A 148 22.62 -5.25 -15.82
CA ILE A 148 22.72 -3.82 -16.07
C ILE A 148 21.71 -3.04 -15.23
N PRO A 149 22.03 -1.83 -14.75
CA PRO A 149 21.04 -0.93 -14.16
C PRO A 149 19.91 -0.62 -15.15
N VAL A 150 18.70 -0.36 -14.65
CA VAL A 150 17.57 0.10 -15.47
C VAL A 150 17.80 1.55 -15.93
N GLU A 151 17.63 1.83 -17.23
CA GLU A 151 17.91 3.16 -17.82
C GLU A 151 16.99 4.28 -17.31
N ASN A 152 15.68 3.99 -17.17
CA ASN A 152 14.67 4.93 -16.65
C ASN A 152 14.05 4.40 -15.34
N PRO A 153 14.71 4.59 -14.19
CA PRO A 153 14.22 4.08 -12.91
C PRO A 153 12.93 4.76 -12.44
N PHE A 154 12.60 5.95 -12.96
CA PHE A 154 11.41 6.71 -12.60
C PHE A 154 10.11 6.14 -13.17
N ASP A 155 10.20 5.38 -14.28
CA ASP A 155 9.05 4.70 -14.89
C ASP A 155 8.74 3.37 -14.21
N PHE A 156 9.57 2.95 -13.23
CA PHE A 156 9.35 1.72 -12.50
C PHE A 156 8.12 1.84 -11.58
N PRO A 157 7.11 0.95 -11.70
CA PRO A 157 5.89 1.07 -10.94
C PRO A 157 6.12 0.70 -9.47
N VAL A 158 5.84 1.66 -8.58
CA VAL A 158 5.89 1.47 -7.13
C VAL A 158 4.54 1.85 -6.52
N LEU A 159 3.91 0.90 -5.81
CA LEU A 159 2.68 1.12 -5.07
C LEU A 159 2.99 1.39 -3.59
N LEU A 160 2.44 2.46 -3.01
CA LEU A 160 2.45 2.69 -1.57
C LEU A 160 1.17 2.09 -0.96
N LEU A 161 1.31 1.25 0.05
CA LEU A 161 0.21 0.56 0.73
C LEU A 161 0.26 0.83 2.23
N GLY A 162 -0.77 1.48 2.76
CA GLY A 162 -0.98 1.65 4.20
C GLY A 162 -1.65 0.43 4.82
N ASN A 163 -1.09 -0.09 5.90
CA ASN A 163 -1.65 -1.21 6.67
C ASN A 163 -2.15 -0.75 8.05
N LYS A 164 -3.00 -1.57 8.68
CA LYS A 164 -3.57 -1.37 10.02
C LYS A 164 -4.53 -0.18 10.15
N LEU A 165 -5.22 0.17 9.07
CA LEU A 165 -6.23 1.25 9.08
C LEU A 165 -7.36 0.95 10.08
N ASP A 166 -7.74 -0.32 10.23
CA ASP A 166 -8.73 -0.81 11.19
C ASP A 166 -8.43 -0.42 12.63
N ILE A 167 -7.15 -0.37 13.00
CA ILE A 167 -6.71 0.07 14.34
C ILE A 167 -6.97 1.57 14.51
N ILE A 168 -6.61 2.38 13.52
CA ILE A 168 -6.81 3.83 13.56
C ILE A 168 -8.29 4.18 13.61
N GLU A 169 -9.10 3.52 12.79
CA GLU A 169 -10.56 3.71 12.81
C GLU A 169 -11.10 3.44 14.21
N THR A 170 -10.69 2.34 14.84
CA THR A 170 -11.10 2.00 16.20
C THR A 170 -10.69 3.07 17.21
N GLU A 171 -9.44 3.55 17.18
CA GLU A 171 -8.95 4.62 18.07
C GLU A 171 -9.76 5.93 17.90
N ILE A 172 -10.11 6.27 16.66
CA ILE A 172 -10.95 7.44 16.36
C ILE A 172 -12.35 7.25 16.94
N TYR A 173 -12.98 6.09 16.71
CA TYR A 173 -14.31 5.80 17.24
C TYR A 173 -14.33 5.85 18.78
N GLU A 174 -13.33 5.30 19.46
CA GLU A 174 -13.22 5.37 20.93
C GLU A 174 -13.00 6.80 21.45
N SER A 175 -12.19 7.60 20.74
CA SER A 175 -11.97 9.03 21.05
C SER A 175 -13.23 9.87 20.87
N LEU A 176 -14.08 9.52 19.91
CA LEU A 176 -15.34 10.21 19.65
C LEU A 176 -16.41 9.79 20.66
N ALA A 177 -16.50 8.50 20.97
CA ALA A 177 -17.41 7.97 21.99
C ALA A 177 -17.14 8.57 23.39
N SER A 178 -15.86 8.69 23.78
CA SER A 178 -15.47 9.30 25.05
C SER A 178 -15.76 10.80 25.15
N LYS A 179 -15.88 11.50 24.01
CA LYS A 179 -16.22 12.92 23.92
C LYS A 179 -17.72 13.18 23.72
N GLN A 180 -18.57 12.15 23.82
CA GLN A 180 -19.99 12.19 23.44
C GLN A 180 -20.21 12.69 21.99
N VAL A 181 -19.25 12.54 21.08
CA VAL A 181 -19.44 12.93 19.68
C VAL A 181 -20.06 11.76 18.93
N SER A 182 -21.28 11.94 18.44
CA SER A 182 -21.93 10.99 17.53
C SER A 182 -21.44 11.23 16.10
N VAL A 183 -20.95 10.18 15.46
CA VAL A 183 -20.56 10.17 14.04
C VAL A 183 -21.70 9.57 13.24
N SER A 184 -22.21 10.31 12.26
CA SER A 184 -23.15 9.77 11.28
C SER A 184 -22.56 9.91 9.89
N MET A 185 -22.61 8.84 9.10
CA MET A 185 -22.37 8.91 7.66
C MET A 185 -23.67 9.33 6.98
N ASP A 186 -23.59 10.31 6.10
CA ASP A 186 -24.71 10.67 5.24
C ASP A 186 -24.87 9.68 4.08
N VAL A 187 -25.94 9.84 3.30
CA VAL A 187 -26.24 8.98 2.13
C VAL A 187 -25.23 9.12 0.99
N ASN A 188 -24.33 10.11 1.04
CA ASN A 188 -23.29 10.36 0.04
C ASN A 188 -21.91 9.82 0.48
N GLY A 189 -21.80 9.31 1.71
CA GLY A 189 -20.56 8.80 2.28
C GLY A 189 -19.72 9.87 3.00
N ASP A 190 -20.25 11.07 3.18
CA ASP A 190 -19.61 12.13 3.94
C ASP A 190 -19.81 11.90 5.45
N VAL A 191 -18.73 12.10 6.21
CA VAL A 191 -18.72 11.88 7.67
C VAL A 191 -19.13 13.17 8.37
N GLU A 192 -20.29 13.15 9.04
CA GLU A 192 -20.81 14.27 9.83
C GLU A 192 -20.54 14.04 11.34
N LEU A 193 -19.91 15.03 11.99
CA LEU A 193 -19.62 15.01 13.44
C LEU A 193 -20.66 15.82 14.20
N LYS A 194 -21.43 15.17 15.09
CA LYS A 194 -22.42 15.81 15.97
C LYS A 194 -21.97 15.74 17.42
N HIS A 195 -21.84 16.88 18.09
CA HIS A 195 -21.45 16.96 19.50
C HIS A 195 -22.61 17.56 20.31
N PRO A 196 -23.06 16.97 21.44
CA PRO A 196 -24.23 17.41 22.20
C PRO A 196 -24.08 18.82 22.79
N ALA A 197 -22.86 19.25 23.10
CA ALA A 197 -22.57 20.64 23.48
C ALA A 197 -22.69 21.68 22.33
N ILE A 198 -22.86 21.28 21.07
CA ILE A 198 -23.05 22.19 19.92
C ILE A 198 -24.55 22.42 19.61
N ASP A 199 -25.46 21.57 20.10
CA ASP A 199 -26.91 21.72 19.88
C ASP A 199 -27.54 22.93 20.63
N HIS A 200 -26.76 23.66 21.43
CA HIS A 200 -27.19 24.90 22.08
C HIS A 200 -26.57 26.19 21.52
N LEU A 201 -25.70 26.09 20.50
CA LEU A 201 -25.23 27.25 19.76
C LEU A 201 -25.85 27.20 18.37
N GLY A 202 -27.00 27.87 18.24
CA GLY A 202 -27.72 28.02 16.98
C GLY A 202 -26.76 28.35 15.85
N VAL A 203 -26.76 27.47 14.84
CA VAL A 203 -26.00 27.64 13.60
C VAL A 203 -26.47 28.94 12.95
N CYS A 204 -25.62 29.98 12.98
CA CYS A 204 -25.83 31.19 12.20
C CYS A 204 -25.44 30.86 10.75
N GLY A 205 -26.40 30.41 9.95
CA GLY A 205 -26.20 30.18 8.53
C GLY A 205 -25.90 31.48 7.77
N PRO A 206 -25.25 31.42 6.59
CA PRO A 206 -24.96 32.60 5.78
C PRO A 206 -26.25 33.07 5.10
N GLY A 207 -27.00 33.92 5.79
CA GLY A 207 -28.20 34.57 5.29
C GLY A 207 -28.42 35.91 5.99
N PRO A 208 -28.81 36.98 5.28
CA PRO A 208 -28.95 38.30 5.88
C PRO A 208 -30.31 38.38 6.58
N SER A 209 -30.46 37.90 7.81
CA SER A 209 -31.69 38.13 8.58
C SER A 209 -31.54 37.89 10.09
N PHE A 210 -31.60 38.99 10.84
CA PHE A 210 -32.17 39.10 12.19
C PHE A 210 -31.51 38.34 13.36
N CYS A 211 -30.57 39.02 14.01
CA CYS A 211 -30.31 38.82 15.44
C CYS A 211 -31.39 39.59 16.24
N ARG A 212 -32.33 38.90 16.92
CA ARG A 212 -33.24 39.53 17.89
C ARG A 212 -32.73 39.31 19.31
N LYS A 213 -32.79 40.39 20.10
CA LYS A 213 -32.41 40.53 21.50
C LYS A 213 -33.04 39.46 22.41
N CYS A 214 -32.28 39.00 23.41
CA CYS A 214 -32.84 38.63 24.71
C CYS A 214 -32.92 39.90 25.56
N ASP A 215 -34.15 40.33 25.86
CA ASP A 215 -34.44 41.38 26.83
C ASP A 215 -34.40 40.80 28.26
N SER A 216 -33.63 41.46 29.13
CA SER A 216 -33.87 41.62 30.58
C SER A 216 -33.65 40.35 31.46
N ILE A 217 -33.07 40.32 32.67
CA ILE A 217 -32.70 41.27 33.74
C ILE A 217 -31.55 40.60 34.54
N GLY A 218 -30.56 41.36 35.04
CA GLY A 218 -29.84 41.00 36.26
C GLY A 218 -28.32 40.76 36.17
N GLN A 219 -27.58 41.85 36.40
CA GLN A 219 -26.25 41.93 37.05
C GLN A 219 -25.02 41.24 36.40
N ALA A 220 -24.08 42.11 36.04
CA ALA A 220 -22.63 41.91 35.91
C ALA A 220 -22.11 40.92 34.84
N GLY A 221 -21.79 41.49 33.67
CA GLY A 221 -20.60 41.12 32.88
C GLY A 221 -20.61 39.77 32.15
N ARG A 222 -21.27 39.69 30.98
CA ARG A 222 -20.96 38.67 29.97
C ARG A 222 -20.41 39.34 28.73
N GLN A 223 -19.15 39.06 28.44
CA GLN A 223 -18.44 39.49 27.24
C GLN A 223 -18.53 38.35 26.22
N LEU A 224 -19.03 38.64 25.02
CA LEU A 224 -18.86 37.78 23.85
C LEU A 224 -17.40 37.92 23.38
N CYS A 225 -16.62 36.85 23.48
CA CYS A 225 -15.27 36.79 22.92
C CYS A 225 -15.31 36.10 21.56
N CYS A 226 -15.18 36.85 20.48
CA CYS A 226 -14.74 36.31 19.19
C CYS A 226 -13.23 36.58 19.08
N HIS A 227 -12.43 35.52 18.97
CA HIS A 227 -10.97 35.51 18.78
C HIS A 227 -10.18 36.19 19.92
N GLY A 228 -9.61 35.36 20.80
CA GLY A 228 -8.96 35.76 22.05
C GLY A 228 -7.88 36.84 21.91
N ASN A 229 -8.26 38.08 22.21
CA ASN A 229 -7.52 39.05 23.03
C ASN A 229 -8.45 40.24 23.37
N PRO A 230 -8.53 40.69 24.63
CA PRO A 230 -9.40 41.82 25.00
C PRO A 230 -8.71 43.16 24.68
N ILE A 231 -9.30 43.96 23.79
CA ILE A 231 -8.88 45.35 23.55
C ILE A 231 -9.87 46.28 24.27
N PRO A 232 -9.41 47.20 25.15
CA PRO A 232 -10.28 48.19 25.75
C PRO A 232 -10.58 49.32 24.74
N CYS A 233 -11.86 49.64 24.56
CA CYS A 233 -12.28 50.78 23.73
C CYS A 233 -11.90 52.10 24.41
N THR A 234 -10.78 52.71 24.01
CA THR A 234 -10.53 54.13 24.28
C THR A 234 -11.34 54.98 23.31
N GLN A 235 -12.21 55.82 23.86
CA GLN A 235 -12.93 56.86 23.14
C GLN A 235 -11.95 57.91 22.60
N HIS A 236 -12.12 58.31 21.33
CA HIS A 236 -11.85 59.67 20.84
C HIS A 236 -12.51 59.87 19.46
N PRO A 237 -12.73 61.12 19.04
CA PRO A 237 -14.02 61.70 18.68
C PRO A 237 -14.46 61.47 17.23
#